data_AF-A0A7S4JS90-F1
#
_entry.id   AF-A0A7S4JS90-F1
#
_cell.length_a   1.000
_cell.length_b   1.000
_cell.length_c   1.000
_cell.angle_alpha   90.00
_cell.angle_beta   90.00
_cell.angle_gamma   90.00
#
_symmetry.space_group_name_H-M   'P 1'
#
loop_
_entity.id
_entity.type
_entity.pdbx_description
1 polymer ?
#
loop_
_entity_poly.entity_id
_entity_poly.type
_entity_poly.pdbx_seq_one_letter_code
_entity_poly.pdbx_strand_id
1 'polypeptide(L)'
;GGEGGGGESEDPSSGLKPGADTYGAVIDAWARSEPPPEGDAAAGGGEGDADDDKAARARSVLDALIEKHTSGEENMKPTAIHYTSVLNAAAHCPPVSIRGTAKTWERDDDGNETTPYAVALRTYDELRDDPKGYDLKPDSMSYSTMLEAVSKHLPRDHPDRPVKVREIFDDAKTAGFVDVSVVTRLRRAAPRDVADRMLLEGIEGKEVKMPLKSIDALNEGWTRNVPRGDKRLRMIPSDDEGDGGGRGGGRGRGRGRGGRG
;
A
#
# COMPACT_ATOMS: atom_id res chain seq x y z
N GLY A 1 -19.81 -64.59 21.81
CA GLY A 1 -19.43 -63.51 20.87
C GLY A 1 -19.31 -62.25 21.67
N GLY A 2 -18.13 -61.67 21.71
CA GLY A 2 -17.88 -60.37 22.35
C GLY A 2 -17.37 -59.44 21.26
N GLU A 3 -18.15 -58.41 20.96
CA GLU A 3 -17.77 -57.34 20.05
C GLU A 3 -16.80 -56.41 20.79
N GLY A 4 -15.56 -56.36 20.29
CA GLY A 4 -14.53 -55.45 20.78
C GLY A 4 -14.76 -54.05 20.21
N GLY A 5 -15.07 -53.10 21.08
CA GLY A 5 -15.06 -51.67 20.75
C GLY A 5 -13.63 -51.18 20.56
N GLY A 6 -13.23 -50.97 19.30
CA GLY A 6 -12.03 -50.24 18.96
C GLY A 6 -12.24 -48.76 19.24
N GLY A 7 -11.59 -48.25 20.28
CA GLY A 7 -11.50 -46.81 20.51
C GLY A 7 -10.57 -46.21 19.46
N GLU A 8 -11.13 -45.43 18.55
CA GLU A 8 -10.36 -44.51 17.71
C GLU A 8 -9.67 -43.51 18.65
N SER A 9 -8.36 -43.62 18.76
CA SER A 9 -7.52 -42.61 19.40
C SER A 9 -7.55 -41.34 18.53
N GLU A 10 -8.27 -40.32 18.98
CA GLU A 10 -8.21 -38.98 18.40
C GLU A 10 -6.75 -38.48 18.50
N ASP A 11 -6.12 -38.29 17.35
CA ASP A 11 -4.77 -37.74 17.25
C ASP A 11 -4.80 -36.28 17.78
N PRO A 12 -4.09 -35.95 18.87
CA PRO A 12 -4.07 -34.61 19.43
C PRO A 12 -3.35 -33.58 18.52
N SER A 13 -2.80 -34.01 17.39
CA SER A 13 -2.39 -33.11 16.30
C SER A 13 -3.57 -32.75 15.40
N SER A 14 -4.74 -32.47 15.99
CA SER A 14 -5.90 -31.87 15.31
C SER A 14 -5.60 -30.43 14.86
N GLY A 15 -4.56 -30.27 14.05
CA GLY A 15 -4.59 -29.63 12.75
C GLY A 15 -5.32 -28.32 12.79
N LEU A 16 -4.75 -27.33 13.48
CA LEU A 16 -5.16 -25.94 13.38
C LEU A 16 -5.13 -25.56 11.90
N LYS A 17 -6.30 -25.60 11.26
CA LYS A 17 -6.44 -25.17 9.87
C LYS A 17 -6.28 -23.64 9.88
N PRO A 18 -5.38 -23.08 9.06
CA PRO A 18 -5.29 -21.63 8.93
C PRO A 18 -6.65 -21.07 8.49
N GLY A 19 -6.99 -19.87 8.93
CA GLY A 19 -8.19 -19.14 8.49
C GLY A 19 -7.82 -17.83 7.80
N ALA A 20 -8.82 -17.04 7.38
CA ALA A 20 -8.59 -15.74 6.74
C ALA A 20 -7.63 -14.84 7.57
N ASP A 21 -7.81 -14.79 8.89
CA ASP A 21 -6.94 -14.01 9.79
C ASP A 21 -5.46 -14.42 9.71
N THR A 22 -5.18 -15.72 9.54
CA THR A 22 -3.81 -16.22 9.38
C THR A 22 -3.19 -15.71 8.08
N TYR A 23 -3.95 -15.70 7.00
CA TYR A 23 -3.51 -15.14 5.72
C TYR A 23 -3.30 -13.63 5.83
N GLY A 24 -4.23 -12.90 6.46
CA GLY A 24 -4.10 -11.47 6.72
C GLY A 24 -2.82 -11.12 7.48
N ALA A 25 -2.48 -11.90 8.52
CA ALA A 25 -1.24 -11.71 9.28
C ALA A 25 0.02 -11.93 8.41
N VAL A 26 0.02 -12.91 7.51
CA VAL A 26 1.14 -13.16 6.59
C VAL A 26 1.28 -12.01 5.57
N ILE A 27 0.18 -11.51 5.03
CA ILE A 27 0.18 -10.36 4.11
C ILE A 27 0.74 -9.11 4.82
N ASP A 28 0.29 -8.83 6.05
CA ASP A 28 0.79 -7.69 6.83
C ASP A 28 2.27 -7.84 7.21
N ALA A 29 2.73 -9.07 7.50
CA ALA A 29 4.14 -9.34 7.72
C ALA A 29 5.00 -9.01 6.49
N TRP A 30 4.54 -9.37 5.29
CA TRP A 30 5.21 -8.95 4.04
C TRP A 30 5.22 -7.44 3.87
N ALA A 31 4.09 -6.78 4.16
CA ALA A 31 3.96 -5.32 4.03
C ALA A 31 4.92 -4.56 4.95
N ARG A 32 5.24 -5.12 6.12
CA ARG A 32 6.12 -4.51 7.13
C ARG A 32 7.57 -4.98 7.05
N SER A 33 7.86 -6.03 6.26
CA SER A 33 9.23 -6.52 6.13
C SER A 33 10.14 -5.40 5.65
N GLU A 34 11.23 -5.14 6.36
CA GLU A 34 12.27 -4.21 5.91
C GLU A 34 13.14 -4.91 4.85
N PRO A 35 13.64 -4.20 3.83
CA PRO A 35 14.66 -4.78 2.97
C PRO A 35 15.90 -5.08 3.82
N PRO A 36 16.63 -6.17 3.54
CA PRO A 36 17.89 -6.44 4.22
C PRO A 36 18.84 -5.24 4.03
N PRO A 37 19.68 -4.93 5.02
CA PRO A 37 20.60 -3.80 4.94
C PRO A 37 21.53 -3.95 3.72
N GLU A 38 21.63 -2.88 2.93
CA GLU A 38 22.51 -2.76 1.77
C GLU A 38 23.98 -2.97 2.19
N GLY A 39 24.44 -4.23 2.23
CA GLY A 39 25.80 -4.54 2.68
C GLY A 39 26.11 -6.02 2.84
N ASP A 40 25.11 -6.85 3.17
CA ASP A 40 25.34 -8.27 3.45
C ASP A 40 25.03 -9.20 2.25
N ALA A 41 24.53 -8.65 1.13
CA ALA A 41 24.26 -9.40 -0.10
C ALA A 41 25.54 -9.88 -0.85
N ALA A 42 26.74 -9.57 -0.35
CA ALA A 42 28.00 -9.79 -1.04
C ALA A 42 28.50 -11.26 -1.10
N ALA A 43 27.80 -12.22 -0.51
CA ALA A 43 28.28 -13.61 -0.44
C ALA A 43 27.49 -14.63 -1.29
N GLY A 44 26.35 -14.22 -1.87
CA GLY A 44 25.55 -15.07 -2.76
C GLY A 44 25.31 -14.35 -4.07
N GLY A 45 26.16 -14.59 -5.08
CA GLY A 45 26.05 -14.01 -6.42
C GLY A 45 24.85 -14.50 -7.24
N GLY A 46 23.68 -14.66 -6.60
CA GLY A 46 22.41 -14.73 -7.31
C GLY A 46 21.97 -13.32 -7.64
N GLU A 47 22.38 -12.81 -8.79
CA GLU A 47 21.64 -11.74 -9.48
C GLU A 47 20.20 -12.23 -9.67
N GLY A 48 19.27 -11.80 -8.81
CA GLY A 48 17.88 -12.19 -8.92
C GLY A 48 17.03 -11.74 -7.73
N ASP A 49 16.46 -10.54 -7.86
CA ASP A 49 15.04 -10.23 -7.63
C ASP A 49 14.39 -10.51 -6.27
N ALA A 50 15.14 -10.97 -5.25
CA ALA A 50 14.55 -11.40 -3.98
C ALA A 50 13.94 -10.26 -3.14
N ASP A 51 14.46 -9.04 -3.26
CA ASP A 51 14.00 -7.89 -2.46
C ASP A 51 12.85 -7.10 -3.10
N ASP A 52 12.60 -7.30 -4.40
CA ASP A 52 11.59 -6.57 -5.18
C ASP A 52 10.20 -7.23 -5.18
N ASP A 53 10.06 -8.39 -4.55
CA ASP A 53 8.87 -9.24 -4.69
C ASP A 53 7.87 -9.12 -3.53
N LYS A 54 8.03 -8.20 -2.56
CA LYS A 54 7.11 -8.13 -1.40
C LYS A 54 5.66 -7.93 -1.80
N ALA A 55 5.42 -7.06 -2.79
CA ALA A 55 4.09 -6.81 -3.35
C ALA A 55 3.51 -8.08 -3.98
N ALA A 56 4.28 -8.75 -4.84
CA ALA A 56 3.80 -9.94 -5.55
C ALA A 56 3.67 -11.16 -4.62
N ARG A 57 4.51 -11.30 -3.58
CA ARG A 57 4.32 -12.27 -2.49
C ARG A 57 3.05 -12.01 -1.70
N ALA A 58 2.85 -10.78 -1.24
CA ALA A 58 1.62 -10.39 -0.55
C ALA A 58 0.38 -10.68 -1.42
N ARG A 59 0.47 -10.38 -2.72
CA ARG A 59 -0.57 -10.66 -3.70
C ARG A 59 -0.84 -12.15 -3.88
N SER A 60 0.21 -12.97 -4.00
CA SER A 60 0.08 -14.43 -4.13
C SER A 60 -0.63 -15.04 -2.92
N VAL A 61 -0.37 -14.54 -1.71
CA VAL A 61 -1.06 -14.99 -0.49
C VAL A 61 -2.56 -14.61 -0.54
N LEU A 62 -2.90 -13.40 -1.01
CA LEU A 62 -4.30 -12.99 -1.22
C LEU A 62 -4.99 -13.84 -2.30
N ASP A 63 -4.32 -14.13 -3.41
CA ASP A 63 -4.85 -14.97 -4.48
C ASP A 63 -5.13 -16.40 -3.98
N ALA A 64 -4.26 -16.96 -3.14
CA ALA A 64 -4.49 -18.25 -2.49
C ALA A 64 -5.68 -18.22 -1.51
N LEU A 65 -5.87 -17.11 -0.77
CA LEU A 65 -7.03 -16.92 0.10
C LEU A 65 -8.34 -16.89 -0.71
N ILE A 66 -8.33 -16.14 -1.81
CA ILE A 66 -9.44 -16.06 -2.77
C ILE A 66 -9.76 -17.45 -3.32
N GLU A 67 -8.75 -18.18 -3.79
CA GLU A 67 -8.92 -19.51 -4.39
C GLU A 67 -9.62 -20.46 -3.42
N LYS A 68 -9.13 -20.53 -2.17
CA LYS A 68 -9.71 -21.39 -1.13
C LYS A 68 -11.18 -21.07 -0.84
N HIS A 69 -11.50 -19.78 -0.74
CA HIS A 69 -12.89 -19.36 -0.58
C HIS A 69 -13.75 -19.78 -1.78
N THR A 70 -13.26 -19.58 -3.01
CA THR A 70 -14.00 -19.97 -4.22
C THR A 70 -14.17 -21.49 -4.37
N SER A 71 -13.31 -22.29 -3.76
CA SER A 71 -13.46 -23.75 -3.65
C SER A 71 -14.42 -24.20 -2.55
N GLY A 72 -15.08 -23.27 -1.83
CA GLY A 72 -16.12 -23.56 -0.84
C GLY A 72 -15.67 -23.48 0.62
N GLU A 73 -14.45 -23.01 0.90
CA GLU A 73 -13.99 -22.76 2.28
C GLU A 73 -14.52 -21.40 2.78
N GLU A 74 -15.75 -21.35 3.29
CA GLU A 74 -16.41 -20.11 3.74
C GLU A 74 -15.61 -19.31 4.80
N ASN A 75 -14.82 -20.00 5.63
CA ASN A 75 -13.94 -19.37 6.64
C ASN A 75 -12.71 -18.67 6.04
N MET A 76 -12.53 -18.76 4.72
CA MET A 76 -11.45 -18.11 3.96
C MET A 76 -11.92 -16.86 3.22
N LYS A 77 -13.13 -16.34 3.51
CA LYS A 77 -13.67 -15.17 2.83
C LYS A 77 -12.73 -13.96 2.94
N PRO A 78 -12.20 -13.43 1.81
CA PRO A 78 -11.42 -12.21 1.82
C PRO A 78 -12.25 -11.01 2.28
N THR A 79 -11.60 -10.08 2.98
CA THR A 79 -12.19 -8.83 3.45
C THR A 79 -11.37 -7.65 2.97
N ALA A 80 -11.92 -6.43 3.05
CA ALA A 80 -11.22 -5.20 2.66
C ALA A 80 -9.83 -5.07 3.31
N ILE A 81 -9.67 -5.52 4.57
CA ILE A 81 -8.38 -5.50 5.29
C ILE A 81 -7.30 -6.27 4.51
N HIS A 82 -7.62 -7.43 3.95
CA HIS A 82 -6.65 -8.25 3.20
C HIS A 82 -6.16 -7.53 1.94
N TYR A 83 -7.07 -6.88 1.21
CA TYR A 83 -6.73 -6.09 0.02
C TYR A 83 -5.91 -4.85 0.41
N THR A 84 -6.30 -4.13 1.46
CA THR A 84 -5.56 -2.96 1.97
C THR A 84 -4.16 -3.33 2.45
N SER A 85 -3.97 -4.51 3.04
CA SER A 85 -2.63 -5.00 3.40
C SER A 85 -1.75 -5.26 2.17
N VAL A 86 -2.30 -5.80 1.07
CA VAL A 86 -1.56 -5.94 -0.20
C VAL A 86 -1.23 -4.56 -0.81
N LEU A 87 -2.18 -3.62 -0.79
CA LEU A 87 -1.93 -2.22 -1.20
C LEU A 87 -0.79 -1.60 -0.39
N ASN A 88 -0.77 -1.86 0.91
CA ASN A 88 0.27 -1.35 1.82
C ASN A 88 1.64 -1.94 1.47
N ALA A 89 1.71 -3.26 1.24
CA ALA A 89 2.93 -3.91 0.77
C ALA A 89 3.45 -3.26 -0.52
N ALA A 90 2.57 -3.07 -1.50
CA ALA A 90 2.91 -2.45 -2.77
C ALA A 90 3.36 -0.98 -2.64
N ALA A 91 2.66 -0.17 -1.84
CA ALA A 91 3.03 1.23 -1.60
C ALA A 91 4.38 1.37 -0.88
N HIS A 92 4.75 0.40 -0.04
CA HIS A 92 6.00 0.43 0.71
C HIS A 92 7.18 -0.26 0.01
N CYS A 93 6.96 -1.01 -1.07
CA CYS A 93 8.05 -1.50 -1.92
C CYS A 93 8.92 -0.36 -2.47
N PRO A 94 10.25 -0.52 -2.57
CA PRO A 94 11.10 0.44 -3.26
C PRO A 94 10.57 0.73 -4.67
N PRO A 95 10.74 1.96 -5.19
CA PRO A 95 10.51 2.20 -6.61
C PRO A 95 11.46 1.30 -7.38
N VAL A 96 10.95 0.54 -8.36
CA VAL A 96 11.78 -0.31 -9.20
C VAL A 96 12.75 0.60 -9.96
N SER A 97 14.03 0.57 -9.57
CA SER A 97 15.09 1.31 -10.25
C SER A 97 15.39 0.58 -11.54
N ILE A 98 14.54 0.77 -12.55
CA ILE A 98 14.83 0.18 -13.84
C ILE A 98 16.06 0.91 -14.39
N ARG A 99 17.18 0.19 -14.40
CA ARG A 99 18.34 0.54 -15.21
C ARG A 99 17.97 0.44 -16.69
N GLY A 100 17.33 1.49 -17.21
CA GLY A 100 17.36 1.81 -18.64
C GLY A 100 16.18 1.38 -19.52
N THR A 101 15.11 0.79 -19.02
CA THR A 101 13.89 0.54 -19.83
C THR A 101 12.68 1.27 -19.24
N ALA A 102 12.16 2.25 -19.99
CA ALA A 102 11.07 3.12 -19.59
C ALA A 102 9.68 2.41 -19.56
N LYS A 103 9.62 1.13 -19.19
CA LYS A 103 8.43 0.28 -19.24
C LYS A 103 8.01 -0.25 -17.86
N THR A 104 8.30 0.50 -16.80
CA THR A 104 8.04 0.20 -15.36
C THR A 104 6.58 -0.03 -14.97
N TRP A 105 5.64 0.16 -15.89
CA TRP A 105 4.19 0.20 -15.63
C TRP A 105 3.40 -0.66 -16.62
N GLU A 106 4.08 -1.33 -17.53
CA GLU A 106 3.47 -2.33 -18.41
C GLU A 106 3.61 -3.71 -17.76
N ARG A 107 2.69 -4.63 -18.10
CA ARG A 107 2.86 -6.05 -17.79
C ARG A 107 4.19 -6.53 -18.39
N ASP A 108 4.84 -7.49 -17.75
CA ASP A 108 6.00 -8.12 -18.35
C ASP A 108 5.63 -8.82 -19.67
N ASP A 109 6.62 -9.31 -20.42
CA ASP A 109 6.41 -9.97 -21.72
C ASP A 109 5.47 -11.19 -21.60
N ASP A 110 5.34 -11.76 -20.41
CA ASP A 110 4.44 -12.88 -20.08
C ASP A 110 3.04 -12.41 -19.63
N GLY A 111 2.80 -11.10 -19.60
CA GLY A 111 1.53 -10.54 -19.17
C GLY A 111 1.35 -10.49 -17.65
N ASN A 112 2.37 -10.80 -16.86
CA ASN A 112 2.31 -10.73 -15.41
C ASN A 112 2.51 -9.29 -14.92
N GLU A 113 1.71 -8.94 -13.92
CA GLU A 113 1.80 -7.67 -13.21
C GLU A 113 2.83 -7.82 -12.09
N THR A 114 4.10 -7.65 -12.44
CA THR A 114 5.21 -7.88 -11.50
C THR A 114 5.63 -6.63 -10.74
N THR A 115 5.31 -5.43 -11.25
CA THR A 115 5.72 -4.20 -10.59
C THR A 115 4.83 -3.90 -9.39
N PRO A 116 5.38 -3.33 -8.30
CA PRO A 116 4.57 -2.96 -7.14
C PRO A 116 3.39 -2.04 -7.51
N TYR A 117 3.57 -1.15 -8.49
CA TYR A 117 2.47 -0.30 -8.95
C TYR A 117 1.36 -1.07 -9.65
N ALA A 118 1.71 -2.03 -10.51
CA ALA A 118 0.73 -2.87 -11.19
C ALA A 118 -0.06 -3.72 -10.18
N VAL A 119 0.64 -4.30 -9.19
CA VAL A 119 0.01 -5.02 -8.08
C VAL A 119 -0.94 -4.11 -7.29
N ALA A 120 -0.52 -2.88 -6.98
CA ALA A 120 -1.37 -1.91 -6.28
C ALA A 120 -2.63 -1.57 -7.08
N LEU A 121 -2.49 -1.30 -8.38
CA LEU A 121 -3.60 -0.92 -9.25
C LEU A 121 -4.63 -2.04 -9.37
N ARG A 122 -4.21 -3.25 -9.71
CA ARG A 122 -5.13 -4.41 -9.77
C ARG A 122 -5.82 -4.68 -8.45
N THR A 123 -5.07 -4.61 -7.34
CA THR A 123 -5.64 -4.85 -6.01
C THR A 123 -6.66 -3.78 -5.63
N TYR A 124 -6.41 -2.52 -5.99
CA TYR A 124 -7.35 -1.42 -5.76
C TYR A 124 -8.60 -1.55 -6.63
N ASP A 125 -8.45 -1.88 -7.92
CA ASP A 125 -9.58 -2.09 -8.83
C ASP A 125 -10.47 -3.26 -8.34
N GLU A 126 -9.89 -4.38 -7.90
CA GLU A 126 -10.64 -5.49 -7.33
C GLU A 126 -11.34 -5.13 -6.00
N LEU A 127 -10.70 -4.30 -5.16
CA LEU A 127 -11.29 -3.79 -3.92
C LEU A 127 -12.44 -2.81 -4.19
N ARG A 128 -12.32 -1.98 -5.23
CA ARG A 128 -13.32 -0.96 -5.62
C ARG A 128 -14.53 -1.58 -6.32
N ASP A 129 -14.26 -2.43 -7.31
CA ASP A 129 -15.29 -2.95 -8.21
C ASP A 129 -15.97 -4.21 -7.64
N ASP A 130 -15.36 -4.84 -6.62
CA ASP A 130 -15.80 -6.05 -5.95
C ASP A 130 -16.38 -7.11 -6.92
N PRO A 131 -15.58 -7.55 -7.92
CA PRO A 131 -16.09 -8.42 -8.98
C PRO A 131 -16.58 -9.78 -8.45
N LYS A 132 -16.21 -10.14 -7.23
CA LYS A 132 -16.58 -11.39 -6.57
C LYS A 132 -17.76 -11.25 -5.61
N GLY A 133 -18.27 -10.04 -5.37
CA GLY A 133 -19.42 -9.78 -4.50
C GLY A 133 -19.18 -10.10 -3.03
N TYR A 134 -17.98 -9.82 -2.52
CA TYR A 134 -17.65 -10.06 -1.11
C TYR A 134 -18.17 -8.96 -0.17
N ASP A 135 -18.83 -7.93 -0.70
CA ASP A 135 -19.20 -6.66 -0.05
C ASP A 135 -17.95 -5.84 0.34
N LEU A 136 -16.99 -5.80 -0.59
CA LEU A 136 -15.76 -5.03 -0.40
C LEU A 136 -16.04 -3.55 -0.63
N LYS A 137 -15.51 -2.71 0.25
CA LYS A 137 -15.57 -1.25 0.13
C LYS A 137 -14.23 -0.65 0.55
N PRO A 138 -13.59 0.16 -0.31
CA PRO A 138 -12.40 0.89 0.10
C PRO A 138 -12.77 1.94 1.18
N ASP A 139 -11.89 2.06 2.16
CA ASP A 139 -11.96 3.03 3.25
C ASP A 139 -10.87 4.11 3.12
N SER A 140 -10.78 5.03 4.09
CA SER A 140 -9.77 6.10 4.10
C SER A 140 -8.33 5.57 3.99
N MET A 141 -8.05 4.42 4.62
CA MET A 141 -6.74 3.79 4.58
C MET A 141 -6.43 3.28 3.17
N SER A 142 -7.41 2.66 2.51
CA SER A 142 -7.31 2.16 1.14
C SER A 142 -6.98 3.28 0.15
N TYR A 143 -7.74 4.39 0.17
CA TYR A 143 -7.51 5.54 -0.71
C TYR A 143 -6.15 6.21 -0.45
N SER A 144 -5.80 6.43 0.83
CA SER A 144 -4.54 7.08 1.19
C SER A 144 -3.32 6.21 0.81
N THR A 145 -3.43 4.89 0.94
CA THR A 145 -2.40 3.94 0.53
C THR A 145 -2.23 3.91 -0.99
N MET A 146 -3.33 3.93 -1.74
CA MET A 146 -3.25 3.96 -3.20
C MET A 146 -2.66 5.28 -3.72
N LEU A 147 -3.00 6.42 -3.10
CA LEU A 147 -2.36 7.71 -3.39
C LEU A 147 -0.85 7.69 -3.10
N GLU A 148 -0.43 7.01 -2.03
CA GLU A 148 0.99 6.82 -1.74
C GLU A 148 1.67 5.99 -2.84
N ALA A 149 1.08 4.87 -3.24
CA ALA A 149 1.59 4.03 -4.33
C ALA A 149 1.78 4.82 -5.63
N VAL A 150 0.79 5.66 -5.99
CA VAL A 150 0.91 6.58 -7.14
C VAL A 150 2.05 7.56 -6.95
N SER A 151 2.17 8.18 -5.77
CA SER A 151 3.19 9.20 -5.52
C SER A 151 4.63 8.67 -5.65
N LYS A 152 4.81 7.39 -5.26
CA LYS A 152 6.09 6.71 -5.16
C LYS A 152 6.50 6.06 -6.47
N HIS A 153 5.56 5.39 -7.15
CA HIS A 153 5.87 4.55 -8.30
C HIS A 153 5.62 5.22 -9.65
N LEU A 154 4.82 6.29 -9.71
CA LEU A 154 4.71 7.10 -10.92
C LEU A 154 5.61 8.34 -10.82
N PRO A 155 6.54 8.56 -11.77
CA PRO A 155 7.30 9.81 -11.86
C PRO A 155 6.41 11.06 -11.83
N ARG A 156 6.92 12.18 -11.33
CA ARG A 156 6.14 13.43 -11.21
C ARG A 156 5.62 13.96 -12.55
N ASP A 157 6.35 13.70 -13.63
CA ASP A 157 6.06 14.08 -15.00
C ASP A 157 5.31 12.98 -15.79
N HIS A 158 4.98 11.86 -15.16
CA HIS A 158 4.24 10.79 -15.82
C HIS A 158 2.81 11.26 -16.19
N PRO A 159 2.37 11.07 -17.44
CA PRO A 159 1.08 11.60 -17.92
C PRO A 159 -0.13 11.02 -17.17
N ASP A 160 -0.05 9.76 -16.74
CA ASP A 160 -1.17 9.10 -16.02
C ASP A 160 -1.25 9.49 -14.55
N ARG A 161 -0.18 10.05 -13.96
CA ARG A 161 -0.15 10.42 -12.54
C ARG A 161 -1.29 11.38 -12.17
N PRO A 162 -1.51 12.52 -12.84
CA PRO A 162 -2.63 13.41 -12.51
C PRO A 162 -4.00 12.76 -12.74
N VAL A 163 -4.13 11.88 -13.75
CA VAL A 163 -5.37 11.15 -14.03
C VAL A 163 -5.71 10.22 -12.88
N LYS A 164 -4.75 9.39 -12.46
CA LYS A 164 -4.93 8.42 -11.38
C LYS A 164 -5.12 9.07 -10.02
N VAL A 165 -4.36 10.12 -9.71
CA VAL A 165 -4.57 10.89 -8.48
C VAL A 165 -5.99 11.47 -8.40
N ARG A 166 -6.50 12.00 -9.52
CA ARG A 166 -7.87 12.51 -9.59
C ARG A 166 -8.91 11.41 -9.42
N GLU A 167 -8.79 10.32 -10.16
CA GLU A 167 -9.69 9.16 -10.07
C GLU A 167 -9.82 8.67 -8.62
N ILE A 168 -8.70 8.39 -7.95
CA ILE A 168 -8.68 7.88 -6.58
C ILE A 168 -9.28 8.90 -5.60
N PHE A 169 -9.01 10.19 -5.78
CA PHE A 169 -9.57 11.23 -4.91
C PHE A 169 -11.06 11.42 -5.13
N ASP A 170 -11.54 11.35 -6.38
CA ASP A 170 -12.96 11.41 -6.73
C ASP A 170 -13.73 10.22 -6.14
N ASP A 171 -13.13 9.02 -6.16
CA ASP A 171 -13.67 7.84 -5.48
C ASP A 171 -13.78 8.08 -3.97
N ALA A 172 -12.72 8.58 -3.34
CA ALA A 172 -12.70 8.89 -1.90
C ALA A 172 -13.76 9.94 -1.50
N LYS A 173 -13.93 11.00 -2.31
CA LYS A 173 -14.98 12.03 -2.16
C LYS A 173 -16.36 11.41 -2.22
N THR A 174 -16.59 10.59 -3.25
CA THR A 174 -17.88 9.95 -3.51
C THR A 174 -18.23 8.98 -2.38
N ALA A 175 -17.25 8.23 -1.89
CA ALA A 175 -17.41 7.28 -0.80
C ALA A 175 -17.49 7.96 0.58
N GLY A 176 -17.09 9.23 0.71
CA GLY A 176 -17.18 9.98 1.96
C GLY A 176 -16.07 9.64 2.97
N PHE A 177 -14.91 9.19 2.47
CA PHE A 177 -13.75 8.75 3.25
C PHE A 177 -12.53 9.68 3.08
N VAL A 178 -12.75 10.96 2.78
CA VAL A 178 -11.67 11.94 2.73
C VAL A 178 -11.30 12.34 4.16
N ASP A 179 -10.27 11.71 4.70
CA ASP A 179 -9.67 12.04 6.00
C ASP A 179 -8.35 12.84 5.86
N VAL A 180 -7.68 13.09 6.97
CA VAL A 180 -6.39 13.82 7.00
C VAL A 180 -5.31 13.07 6.22
N SER A 181 -5.32 11.75 6.29
CA SER A 181 -4.37 10.88 5.61
C SER A 181 -4.53 10.99 4.10
N VAL A 182 -5.78 10.92 3.60
CA VAL A 182 -6.09 11.11 2.18
C VAL A 182 -5.62 12.47 1.68
N VAL A 183 -5.92 13.56 2.40
CA VAL A 183 -5.47 14.91 2.01
C VAL A 183 -3.94 15.03 2.00
N THR A 184 -3.28 14.45 3.01
CA THR A 184 -1.81 14.48 3.11
C THR A 184 -1.16 13.72 1.95
N ARG A 185 -1.69 12.53 1.61
CA ARG A 185 -1.17 11.71 0.51
C ARG A 185 -1.52 12.31 -0.85
N LEU A 186 -2.68 12.96 -1.00
CA LEU A 186 -3.04 13.73 -2.20
C LEU A 186 -1.99 14.81 -2.51
N ARG A 187 -1.58 15.58 -1.50
CA ARG A 187 -0.55 16.63 -1.65
C ARG A 187 0.83 16.09 -2.02
N ARG A 188 1.14 14.85 -1.63
CA ARG A 188 2.38 14.17 -2.07
C ARG A 188 2.26 13.61 -3.48
N ALA A 189 1.07 13.14 -3.83
CA ALA A 189 0.79 12.50 -5.11
C ALA A 189 0.62 13.51 -6.25
N ALA A 190 0.16 14.74 -6.00
CA ALA A 190 -0.03 15.77 -7.03
C ALA A 190 0.87 17.00 -6.81
N PRO A 191 1.13 17.81 -7.87
CA PRO A 191 1.61 19.18 -7.69
C PRO A 191 0.70 19.98 -6.76
N ARG A 192 1.28 20.89 -5.97
CA ARG A 192 0.57 21.62 -4.92
C ARG A 192 -0.67 22.37 -5.44
N ASP A 193 -0.53 23.09 -6.56
CA ASP A 193 -1.61 23.85 -7.18
C ASP A 193 -2.75 22.95 -7.69
N VAL A 194 -2.42 21.75 -8.16
CA VAL A 194 -3.40 20.74 -8.60
C VAL A 194 -4.15 20.16 -7.39
N ALA A 195 -3.42 19.73 -6.35
CA ALA A 195 -4.02 19.21 -5.13
C ALA A 195 -4.92 20.26 -4.44
N ASP A 196 -4.44 21.50 -4.35
CA ASP A 196 -5.19 22.60 -3.74
C ASP A 196 -6.46 22.91 -4.55
N ARG A 197 -6.41 22.88 -5.89
CA ARG A 197 -7.60 23.04 -6.74
C ARG A 197 -8.63 21.93 -6.51
N MET A 198 -8.18 20.67 -6.46
CA MET A 198 -9.05 19.52 -6.20
C MET A 198 -9.73 19.61 -4.82
N LEU A 199 -9.02 20.13 -3.81
CA LEU A 199 -9.58 20.35 -2.47
C LEU A 199 -10.60 21.50 -2.44
N LEU A 200 -10.40 22.54 -3.26
CA LEU A 200 -11.29 23.70 -3.35
C LEU A 200 -12.58 23.43 -4.12
N GLU A 201 -12.62 22.45 -5.03
CA GLU A 201 -13.83 22.06 -5.79
C GLU A 201 -15.04 21.74 -4.89
N GLY A 202 -14.81 21.26 -3.66
CA GLY A 202 -15.88 20.92 -2.71
C GLY A 202 -16.36 22.07 -1.83
N ILE A 203 -15.71 23.23 -1.93
CA ILE A 203 -15.86 24.34 -1.00
C ILE A 203 -16.49 25.53 -1.71
N GLU A 204 -17.67 25.32 -2.29
CA GLU A 204 -18.42 26.42 -2.89
C GLU A 204 -18.86 27.43 -1.82
N GLY A 205 -18.57 28.72 -2.06
CA GLY A 205 -19.10 29.83 -1.26
C GLY A 205 -18.43 30.10 0.09
N LYS A 206 -17.33 29.42 0.44
CA LYS A 206 -16.54 29.75 1.64
C LYS A 206 -15.18 30.32 1.24
N GLU A 207 -14.81 31.45 1.83
CA GLU A 207 -13.47 32.03 1.71
C GLU A 207 -12.49 31.14 2.51
N VAL A 208 -11.91 30.14 1.86
CA VAL A 208 -10.91 29.27 2.49
C VAL A 208 -9.53 29.87 2.28
N LYS A 209 -8.89 30.27 3.39
CA LYS A 209 -7.48 30.64 3.38
C LYS A 209 -6.62 29.38 3.34
N MET A 210 -5.86 29.21 2.27
CA MET A 210 -4.86 28.16 2.17
C MET A 210 -3.62 28.50 3.03
N PRO A 211 -2.95 27.49 3.61
CA PRO A 211 -3.24 26.06 3.54
C PRO A 211 -4.46 25.64 4.39
N LEU A 212 -5.21 24.62 3.94
CA LEU A 212 -6.27 23.99 4.76
C LEU A 212 -5.69 23.55 6.12
N LYS A 213 -6.09 24.28 7.17
CA LYS A 213 -5.66 24.03 8.55
C LYS A 213 -6.53 22.99 9.25
N SER A 214 -7.78 22.83 8.81
CA SER A 214 -8.71 21.84 9.34
C SER A 214 -9.39 21.05 8.23
N ILE A 215 -9.63 19.76 8.48
CA ILE A 215 -10.49 18.91 7.65
C ILE A 215 -11.95 19.30 7.78
N ASP A 216 -12.33 19.97 8.88
CA ASP A 216 -13.68 20.49 9.10
C ASP A 216 -14.07 21.58 8.07
N ALA A 217 -13.09 22.12 7.33
CA ALA A 217 -13.34 23.03 6.23
C ALA A 217 -13.78 22.30 4.95
N LEU A 218 -13.58 20.97 4.85
CA LEU A 218 -14.02 20.18 3.71
C LEU A 218 -15.55 20.01 3.70
N ASN A 219 -16.07 19.63 2.54
CA ASN A 219 -17.47 19.28 2.37
C ASN A 219 -17.85 18.13 3.33
N GLU A 220 -18.95 18.28 4.08
CA GLU A 220 -19.42 17.24 5.01
C GLU A 220 -19.67 15.90 4.30
N GLY A 221 -20.13 15.94 3.05
CA GLY A 221 -20.34 14.77 2.21
C GLY A 221 -19.06 13.98 1.91
N TRP A 222 -17.90 14.65 1.89
CA TRP A 222 -16.59 14.01 1.68
C TRP A 222 -16.06 13.31 2.92
N THR A 223 -16.55 13.67 4.12
CA THR A 223 -16.05 13.15 5.40
C THR A 223 -17.13 12.39 6.19
N ARG A 224 -18.26 12.07 5.56
CA ARG A 224 -19.44 11.48 6.21
C ARG A 224 -19.18 10.11 6.83
N ASN A 225 -18.25 9.35 6.27
CA ASN A 225 -17.88 8.00 6.73
C ASN A 225 -16.55 7.96 7.49
N VAL A 226 -15.90 9.11 7.70
CA VAL A 226 -14.69 9.21 8.52
C VAL A 226 -15.06 9.13 10.01
N PRO A 227 -14.49 8.19 10.79
CA PRO A 227 -14.75 8.09 12.23
C PRO A 227 -14.45 9.41 12.95
N ARG A 228 -15.33 9.82 13.88
CA ARG A 228 -15.21 11.11 14.58
C ARG A 228 -13.90 11.28 15.36
N GLY A 229 -13.28 10.18 15.79
CA GLY A 229 -11.99 10.18 16.48
C GLY A 229 -10.83 10.63 15.59
N ASP A 230 -10.91 10.35 14.28
CA ASP A 230 -9.84 10.61 13.32
C ASP A 230 -9.89 12.01 12.70
N LYS A 231 -10.96 12.77 13.00
CA LYS A 231 -11.12 14.16 12.53
C LYS A 231 -10.20 15.15 13.27
N ARG A 232 -9.64 14.75 14.40
CA ARG A 232 -8.71 15.60 15.18
C ARG A 232 -7.33 15.60 14.53
N LEU A 233 -7.11 16.59 13.67
CA LEU A 233 -5.79 16.92 13.14
C LEU A 233 -4.73 17.03 14.24
N ARG A 234 -3.73 16.14 14.18
CA ARG A 234 -2.37 16.57 14.52
C ARG A 234 -2.01 17.63 13.47
N MET A 235 -1.57 18.81 13.90
CA MET A 235 -1.20 19.91 12.99
C MET A 235 -0.42 19.35 11.81
N ILE A 236 -0.92 19.55 10.58
CA ILE A 236 -0.19 19.18 9.37
C ILE A 236 1.10 20.00 9.40
N PRO A 237 2.29 19.37 9.47
CA PRO A 237 3.54 20.10 9.37
C PRO A 237 3.48 20.94 8.11
N SER A 238 3.64 22.25 8.23
CA SER A 238 3.73 23.10 7.05
C SER A 238 5.03 22.72 6.35
N ASP A 239 4.96 22.25 5.11
CA ASP A 239 6.13 21.80 4.32
C ASP A 239 7.13 22.95 4.01
N ASP A 240 7.00 24.12 4.63
CA ASP A 240 7.82 25.32 4.46
C ASP A 240 9.25 25.19 5.03
N GLU A 241 9.62 24.06 5.66
CA GLU A 241 10.95 23.89 6.28
C GLU A 241 11.86 22.84 5.61
N GLY A 242 11.48 22.28 4.45
CA GLY A 242 12.07 21.00 3.98
C GLY A 242 12.91 20.95 2.70
N ASP A 243 12.89 21.96 1.82
CA ASP A 243 13.70 21.91 0.57
C ASP A 243 15.13 22.43 0.78
N GLY A 244 15.74 21.98 1.88
CA GLY A 244 17.15 22.15 2.16
C GLY A 244 17.91 20.97 1.57
N GLY A 245 18.30 21.06 0.30
CA GLY A 245 19.27 20.18 -0.35
C GLY A 245 20.61 20.13 0.40
N GLY A 246 20.66 19.37 1.48
CA GLY A 246 21.83 19.14 2.32
C GLY A 246 22.65 17.96 1.80
N ARG A 247 23.28 18.13 0.64
CA ARG A 247 24.48 17.37 0.28
C ARG A 247 25.60 17.72 1.29
N GLY A 248 25.63 17.06 2.44
CA GLY A 248 26.78 17.01 3.34
C GLY A 248 27.23 15.56 3.43
N GLY A 249 28.33 15.14 2.82
CA GLY A 249 29.67 15.65 3.10
C GLY A 249 30.46 14.44 3.59
N GLY A 250 31.29 13.89 2.69
CA GLY A 250 32.04 12.67 2.93
C GLY A 250 32.84 12.72 4.22
N ARG A 251 32.74 11.65 5.01
CA ARG A 251 33.73 11.32 6.02
C ARG A 251 34.55 10.15 5.53
N GLY A 252 35.65 10.48 4.86
CA GLY A 252 36.76 9.57 4.70
C GLY A 252 37.21 9.08 6.08
N ARG A 253 37.22 7.77 6.27
CA ARG A 253 37.96 7.15 7.37
C ARG A 253 39.17 6.45 6.77
N GLY A 254 40.33 7.00 7.14
CA GLY A 254 41.63 6.63 6.66
C GLY A 254 42.01 5.19 6.98
N ARG A 255 42.80 4.63 6.06
CA ARG A 255 43.59 3.43 6.24
C ARG A 255 44.65 3.68 7.31
N GLY A 256 44.47 3.11 8.50
CA GLY A 256 45.53 2.93 9.49
C GLY A 256 46.37 1.71 9.14
N ARG A 257 47.57 1.95 8.59
CA ARG A 257 48.60 0.96 8.30
C ARG A 257 49.58 0.96 9.49
N GLY A 258 49.73 -0.17 10.18
CA GLY A 258 50.76 -0.38 11.20
C GLY A 258 50.60 -1.78 11.82
N GLY A 259 51.61 -2.63 11.97
CA GLY A 259 53.04 -2.43 11.77
C GLY A 259 53.77 -3.76 11.56
N ARG A 260 54.96 -3.65 10.96
CA ARG A 260 56.06 -4.60 11.05
C ARG A 260 57.00 -4.10 12.15
N GLY A 261 57.60 -5.01 12.90
CA GLY A 261 58.64 -4.75 13.90
C GLY A 261 58.68 -5.90 14.87
#